data_AF-A0A378JMP7-F1
#
_entry.id   AF-A0A378JMP7-F1
#
_cell.length_a   1.000
_cell.length_b   1.000
_cell.length_c   1.000
_cell.angle_alpha   90.00
_cell.angle_beta   90.00
_cell.angle_gamma   90.00
#
_symmetry.space_group_name_H-M   'P 1'
#
loop_
_entity.id
_entity.type
_entity.pdbx_description
1 polymer ?
#
loop_
_entity_poly.entity_id
_entity_poly.type
_entity_poly.pdbx_seq_one_letter_code
_entity_poly.pdbx_strand_id
1 'polypeptide(L)'
;MAYTFCLLLANWFDIRLIHLFSLDTDAGTLIFPFSFLLADLITEVYGYKHTRRAIWLAFLCNLIFIIYGQLVTHLPSPSYATNNNVFDDLMTLNTRIIFASFISYWLAEPTNIYILAKLKIRFQGRYMGGRFLLSTVIASGLDSVAFGYIAFYGLISQQNLLYLIGTMCFFKVAIECMGMPFSVYLAQKLKNYEKLDVYDIDTKFTLFSLKTNYLLSNNRG
;
A
#
# COMPACT_ATOMS: atom_id res chain seq x y z
N MET A 1 2.74 10.02 8.02
CA MET A 1 1.43 10.25 8.68
C MET A 1 0.29 9.89 7.73
N ALA A 2 0.00 10.71 6.71
CA ALA A 2 -1.09 10.43 5.75
C ALA A 2 -1.00 9.03 5.10
N TYR A 3 0.19 8.65 4.61
CA TYR A 3 0.44 7.33 4.03
C TYR A 3 0.05 6.18 4.97
N THR A 4 0.56 6.23 6.21
CA THR A 4 0.27 5.24 7.25
C THR A 4 -1.22 5.17 7.59
N PHE A 5 -1.89 6.31 7.64
CA PHE A 5 -3.32 6.38 7.91
C PHE A 5 -4.15 5.72 6.80
N CYS A 6 -3.86 6.04 5.53
CA CYS A 6 -4.52 5.40 4.39
C CYS A 6 -4.35 3.89 4.40
N LEU A 7 -3.13 3.40 4.69
CA LEU A 7 -2.86 1.96 4.76
C LEU A 7 -3.62 1.26 5.89
N LEU A 8 -3.61 1.83 7.10
CA LEU A 8 -4.39 1.29 8.24
C LEU A 8 -5.88 1.24 7.92
N LEU A 9 -6.39 2.30 7.27
CA LEU A 9 -7.79 2.40 6.91
C LEU A 9 -8.17 1.39 5.83
N ALA A 10 -7.33 1.18 4.81
CA ALA A 10 -7.53 0.12 3.81
C ALA A 10 -7.62 -1.26 4.48
N ASN A 11 -6.59 -1.62 5.27
CA ASN A 11 -6.52 -2.92 5.94
C ASN A 11 -7.73 -3.20 6.86
N TRP A 12 -8.25 -2.18 7.54
CA TRP A 12 -9.43 -2.33 8.39
C TRP A 12 -10.69 -2.69 7.58
N PHE A 13 -10.83 -2.17 6.37
CA PHE A 13 -12.00 -2.37 5.53
C PHE A 13 -11.88 -3.54 4.54
N ASP A 14 -10.69 -4.12 4.34
CA ASP A 14 -10.42 -5.28 3.47
C ASP A 14 -11.32 -6.49 3.80
N ILE A 15 -11.77 -6.63 5.06
CA ILE A 15 -12.66 -7.73 5.46
C ILE A 15 -14.04 -7.67 4.80
N ARG A 16 -14.47 -6.49 4.37
CA ARG A 16 -15.80 -6.30 3.79
C ARG A 16 -15.73 -6.41 2.28
N LEU A 17 -16.25 -7.52 1.75
CA LEU A 17 -16.55 -7.63 0.32
C LEU A 17 -17.72 -6.72 -0.06
N ILE A 18 -17.60 -6.07 -1.20
CA ILE A 18 -18.58 -5.15 -1.77
C ILE A 18 -18.81 -5.49 -3.24
N HIS A 19 -20.01 -5.19 -3.70
CA HIS A 19 -20.38 -5.29 -5.10
C HIS A 19 -20.37 -3.89 -5.72
N LEU A 20 -19.49 -3.65 -6.70
CA LEU A 20 -19.38 -2.36 -7.38
C LEU A 20 -19.67 -2.54 -8.87
N PHE A 21 -20.72 -1.90 -9.36
CA PHE A 21 -21.28 -2.06 -10.70
C PHE A 21 -21.72 -3.50 -11.01
N SER A 22 -20.78 -4.36 -11.40
CA SER A 22 -21.00 -5.79 -11.71
C SER A 22 -19.79 -6.64 -11.33
N LEU A 23 -18.87 -6.09 -10.54
CA LEU A 23 -17.63 -6.71 -10.13
C LEU A 23 -17.60 -6.79 -8.60
N ASP A 24 -17.16 -7.93 -8.08
CA ASP A 24 -16.91 -8.09 -6.65
C ASP A 24 -15.47 -7.65 -6.31
N THR A 25 -15.33 -6.92 -5.20
CA THR A 25 -14.03 -6.49 -4.66
C THR A 25 -14.13 -6.32 -3.15
N ASP A 26 -13.02 -6.12 -2.47
CA ASP A 26 -13.01 -5.71 -1.06
C ASP A 26 -13.10 -4.19 -0.92
N ALA A 27 -13.62 -3.70 0.20
CA ALA A 27 -13.79 -2.26 0.41
C ALA A 27 -12.48 -1.51 0.58
N GLY A 28 -11.41 -2.15 1.06
CA GLY A 28 -10.10 -1.51 1.24
C GLY A 28 -9.37 -1.23 -0.07
N THR A 29 -9.66 -2.00 -1.14
CA THR A 29 -9.23 -1.75 -2.51
C THR A 29 -9.60 -0.35 -3.02
N LEU A 30 -10.61 0.30 -2.47
CA LEU A 30 -10.96 1.70 -2.81
C LEU A 30 -10.00 2.72 -2.19
N ILE A 31 -9.41 2.42 -1.02
CA ILE A 31 -8.50 3.32 -0.30
C ILE A 31 -7.04 3.04 -0.67
N PHE A 32 -6.70 1.80 -0.99
CA PHE A 32 -5.34 1.36 -1.30
C PHE A 32 -4.62 2.18 -2.39
N PRO A 33 -5.27 2.63 -3.48
CA PRO A 33 -4.62 3.47 -4.48
C PRO A 33 -4.13 4.80 -3.91
N PHE A 34 -4.79 5.35 -2.89
CA PHE A 34 -4.32 6.57 -2.24
C PHE A 34 -3.02 6.35 -1.47
N SER A 35 -2.80 5.17 -0.87
CA SER A 35 -1.51 4.86 -0.24
C SER A 35 -0.41 4.72 -1.29
N PHE A 36 -0.69 4.09 -2.43
CA PHE A 36 0.24 3.97 -3.56
C PHE A 36 0.62 5.33 -4.12
N LEU A 37 -0.37 6.19 -4.37
CA LEU A 37 -0.17 7.57 -4.79
C LEU A 37 0.75 8.33 -3.83
N LEU A 38 0.52 8.22 -2.52
CA LEU A 38 1.37 8.85 -1.51
C LEU A 38 2.79 8.27 -1.49
N ALA A 39 2.95 6.95 -1.64
CA ALA A 39 4.26 6.32 -1.73
C ALA A 39 5.02 6.77 -2.99
N ASP A 40 4.33 6.87 -4.12
CA ASP A 40 4.88 7.34 -5.39
C ASP A 40 5.32 8.80 -5.29
N LEU A 41 4.50 9.67 -4.70
CA LEU A 41 4.86 11.07 -4.43
C LEU A 41 6.10 11.18 -3.55
N ILE A 42 6.15 10.42 -2.44
CA ILE A 42 7.29 10.47 -1.53
C ILE A 42 8.56 10.00 -2.25
N THR A 43 8.46 8.93 -3.03
CA THR A 43 9.59 8.37 -3.79
C THR A 43 10.04 9.32 -4.88
N GLU A 44 9.11 9.98 -5.55
CA GLU A 44 9.39 10.88 -6.66
C GLU A 44 10.02 12.20 -6.20
N VAL A 45 9.66 12.73 -5.04
CA VAL A 45 10.20 14.00 -4.52
C VAL A 45 11.45 13.74 -3.66
N TYR A 46 11.31 12.88 -2.65
CA TYR A 46 12.32 12.68 -1.61
C TYR A 46 13.22 11.46 -1.85
N GLY A 47 12.85 10.55 -2.75
CA GLY A 47 13.63 9.35 -3.07
C GLY A 47 13.32 8.14 -2.20
N TYR A 48 13.82 6.98 -2.65
CA TYR A 48 13.58 5.66 -2.07
C TYR A 48 13.82 5.57 -0.56
N LYS A 49 14.85 6.23 -0.02
CA LYS A 49 15.21 6.11 1.40
C LYS A 49 14.15 6.70 2.32
N HIS A 50 13.52 7.80 1.92
CA HIS A 50 12.43 8.42 2.69
C HIS A 50 11.17 7.57 2.62
N THR A 51 10.82 7.05 1.43
CA THR A 51 9.66 6.17 1.28
C THR A 51 9.82 4.88 2.07
N ARG A 52 11.01 4.26 2.04
CA ARG A 52 11.31 3.07 2.84
C ARG A 52 11.08 3.29 4.33
N ARG A 53 11.42 4.46 4.87
CA ARG A 53 11.13 4.79 6.27
C ARG A 53 9.62 4.94 6.51
N ALA A 54 8.89 5.52 5.58
CA ALA A 54 7.43 5.61 5.64
C ALA A 54 6.78 4.21 5.61
N ILE A 55 7.29 3.30 4.78
CA ILE A 55 6.88 1.89 4.72
C ILE A 55 7.09 1.22 6.07
N TRP A 56 8.27 1.34 6.67
CA TRP A 56 8.53 0.77 8.01
C TRP A 56 7.62 1.35 9.10
N LEU A 57 7.34 2.65 9.05
CA LEU A 57 6.41 3.26 10.01
C LEU A 57 4.99 2.69 9.84
N ALA A 58 4.50 2.62 8.61
CA ALA A 58 3.18 2.08 8.33
C ALA A 58 3.07 0.59 8.69
N PHE A 59 4.13 -0.16 8.41
CA PHE A 59 4.28 -1.54 8.83
C PHE A 59 4.18 -1.72 10.34
N LEU A 60 4.97 -0.96 11.11
CA LEU A 60 4.96 -1.04 12.58
C LEU A 60 3.61 -0.64 13.17
N CYS A 61 2.95 0.39 12.62
CA CYS A 61 1.62 0.77 13.06
C CYS A 61 0.59 -0.33 12.81
N ASN A 62 0.64 -1.01 11.66
CA ASN A 62 -0.23 -2.14 11.37
C ASN A 62 0.06 -3.33 12.30
N LEU A 63 1.33 -3.63 12.57
CA LEU A 63 1.70 -4.68 13.51
C LEU A 63 1.14 -4.41 14.91
N ILE A 64 1.27 -3.17 15.40
CA ILE A 64 0.72 -2.75 16.69
C ILE A 64 -0.80 -2.91 16.70
N PHE A 65 -1.48 -2.52 15.61
CA PHE A 65 -2.92 -2.66 15.46
C PHE A 65 -3.37 -4.12 15.61
N ILE A 66 -2.69 -5.07 14.95
CA ILE A 66 -2.99 -6.51 15.04
C ILE A 66 -2.75 -7.02 16.46
N ILE A 67 -1.58 -6.75 17.03
CA ILE A 67 -1.21 -7.24 18.36
C ILE A 67 -2.22 -6.73 19.40
N TYR A 68 -2.58 -5.45 19.32
CA TYR A 68 -3.56 -4.86 20.21
C TYR A 68 -4.95 -5.48 20.01
N GLY A 69 -5.39 -5.68 18.77
CA GLY A 69 -6.65 -6.36 18.46
C GLY A 69 -6.74 -7.75 19.08
N GLN A 70 -5.68 -8.55 18.95
CA GLN A 70 -5.59 -9.89 19.57
C GLN A 70 -5.57 -9.84 21.09
N LEU A 71 -4.86 -8.87 21.69
CA LEU A 71 -4.87 -8.71 23.14
C LEU A 71 -6.28 -8.40 23.65
N VAL A 72 -7.02 -7.51 22.98
CA VAL A 72 -8.36 -7.10 23.40
C VAL A 72 -9.37 -8.26 23.32
N THR A 73 -9.33 -9.08 22.27
CA THR A 73 -10.27 -10.21 22.09
C THR A 73 -10.05 -11.35 23.07
N HIS A 74 -8.88 -11.43 23.71
CA HIS A 74 -8.58 -12.43 24.74
C HIS A 74 -8.85 -11.95 26.17
N LEU A 75 -9.26 -10.69 26.37
CA LEU A 75 -9.60 -10.17 27.68
C LEU A 75 -11.03 -10.54 28.08
N PRO A 76 -11.29 -10.78 29.38
CA PRO A 76 -12.62 -11.14 29.85
C PRO A 76 -13.61 -9.99 29.64
N SER A 77 -14.75 -10.31 29.05
CA SER A 77 -15.86 -9.37 28.88
C SER A 77 -16.73 -9.31 30.15
N PRO A 78 -17.15 -8.12 30.60
CA PRO A 78 -18.14 -8.02 31.66
C PRO A 78 -19.52 -8.51 31.19
N SER A 79 -20.37 -8.98 32.12
CA SER A 79 -21.66 -9.61 31.82
C SER A 79 -22.70 -8.68 31.18
N TYR A 80 -22.54 -7.36 31.31
CA TYR A 80 -23.43 -6.36 30.71
C TYR A 80 -23.01 -5.96 29.29
N ALA A 81 -21.83 -6.37 28.81
CA ALA A 81 -21.38 -6.04 27.47
C ALA A 81 -22.22 -6.80 26.44
N THR A 82 -22.70 -6.09 25.43
CA THR A 82 -23.49 -6.66 24.35
C THR A 82 -22.65 -6.81 23.09
N ASN A 83 -22.84 -7.92 22.38
CA ASN A 83 -22.21 -8.21 21.08
C ASN A 83 -20.68 -8.38 21.08
N ASN A 84 -20.03 -8.61 22.24
CA ASN A 84 -18.57 -8.90 22.27
C ASN A 84 -18.20 -10.10 21.40
N ASN A 85 -19.00 -11.17 21.41
CA ASN A 85 -18.75 -12.34 20.54
C ASN A 85 -18.72 -11.97 19.05
N VAL A 86 -19.58 -11.04 18.60
CA VAL A 86 -19.59 -10.58 17.19
C VAL A 86 -18.32 -9.77 16.90
N PHE A 87 -17.88 -8.94 17.85
CA PHE A 87 -16.62 -8.22 17.73
C PHE A 87 -15.42 -9.18 17.65
N ASP A 88 -15.39 -10.22 18.49
CA ASP A 88 -14.32 -11.22 18.53
C ASP A 88 -14.27 -12.04 17.23
N ASP A 89 -15.43 -12.43 16.69
CA ASP A 89 -15.55 -13.10 15.39
C ASP A 89 -15.03 -12.20 14.26
N LEU A 90 -15.43 -10.92 14.26
CA LEU A 90 -14.93 -9.95 13.29
C LEU A 90 -13.41 -9.80 13.39
N MET A 91 -12.86 -9.68 14.59
CA MET A 91 -11.42 -9.50 14.79
C MET A 91 -10.61 -10.75 14.43
N THR A 92 -11.16 -11.95 14.68
CA THR A 92 -10.52 -13.23 14.33
C THR A 92 -10.45 -13.40 12.81
N LEU A 93 -11.55 -13.15 12.10
CA LEU A 93 -11.56 -13.11 10.62
C LEU A 93 -10.61 -12.05 10.08
N ASN A 94 -10.57 -10.89 10.75
CA ASN A 94 -9.68 -9.79 10.39
C ASN A 94 -8.21 -10.21 10.51
N THR A 95 -7.85 -11.06 11.46
CA THR A 95 -6.45 -11.50 11.66
C THR A 95 -5.88 -12.20 10.44
N ARG A 96 -6.65 -13.08 9.79
CA ARG A 96 -6.23 -13.74 8.54
C ARG A 96 -6.03 -12.73 7.41
N ILE A 97 -6.98 -11.81 7.27
CA ILE A 97 -6.97 -10.78 6.23
C ILE A 97 -5.81 -9.81 6.44
N ILE A 98 -5.60 -9.32 7.67
CA ILE A 98 -4.48 -8.43 7.97
C ILE A 98 -3.15 -9.16 7.76
N PHE A 99 -3.05 -10.45 8.08
CA PHE A 99 -1.84 -11.22 7.79
C PHE A 99 -1.60 -11.36 6.28
N ALA A 100 -2.67 -11.53 5.49
CA ALA A 100 -2.59 -11.48 4.03
C ALA A 100 -2.13 -10.10 3.54
N SER A 101 -2.75 -9.01 4.02
CA SER A 101 -2.39 -7.63 3.67
C SER A 101 -0.96 -7.33 4.08
N PHE A 102 -0.49 -7.85 5.22
CA PHE A 102 0.88 -7.71 5.69
C PHE A 102 1.88 -8.31 4.71
N ILE A 103 1.65 -9.55 4.27
CA ILE A 103 2.56 -10.25 3.36
C ILE A 103 2.50 -9.59 1.98
N SER A 104 1.30 -9.30 1.48
CA SER A 104 1.12 -8.68 0.17
C SER A 104 1.77 -7.30 0.12
N TYR A 105 1.56 -6.48 1.16
CA TYR A 105 2.20 -5.19 1.35
C TYR A 105 3.74 -5.29 1.35
N TRP A 106 4.30 -6.25 2.09
CA TRP A 106 5.75 -6.47 2.15
C TRP A 106 6.36 -6.84 0.80
N LEU A 107 5.60 -7.50 -0.07
CA LEU A 107 6.06 -7.84 -1.42
C LEU A 107 5.86 -6.68 -2.39
N ALA A 108 4.70 -6.03 -2.33
CA ALA A 108 4.26 -5.06 -3.32
C ALA A 108 4.91 -3.69 -3.14
N GLU A 109 4.91 -3.12 -1.95
CA GLU A 109 5.33 -1.73 -1.72
C GLU A 109 6.84 -1.53 -1.90
N PRO A 110 7.71 -2.40 -1.33
CA PRO A 110 9.12 -2.43 -1.69
C PRO A 110 9.38 -2.53 -3.20
N THR A 111 8.60 -3.33 -3.90
CA THR A 111 8.72 -3.51 -5.35
C THR A 111 8.30 -2.25 -6.09
N ASN A 112 7.19 -1.61 -5.67
CA ASN A 112 6.69 -0.37 -6.24
C ASN A 112 7.76 0.73 -6.21
N ILE A 113 8.26 1.03 -5.00
CA ILE A 113 9.20 2.15 -4.80
C ILE A 113 10.57 1.86 -5.43
N TYR A 114 10.97 0.58 -5.50
CA TYR A 114 12.20 0.17 -6.18
C TYR A 114 12.11 0.40 -7.69
N ILE A 115 11.02 -0.08 -8.31
CA ILE A 115 10.78 0.09 -9.75
C ILE A 115 10.71 1.58 -10.08
N LEU A 116 9.94 2.36 -9.32
CA LEU A 116 9.80 3.79 -9.55
C LEU A 116 11.13 4.54 -9.48
N ALA A 117 11.93 4.30 -8.44
CA ALA A 117 13.25 4.91 -8.28
C ALA A 117 14.20 4.54 -9.43
N LYS A 118 14.20 3.27 -9.87
CA LYS A 118 15.02 2.83 -11.02
C LYS A 118 14.56 3.43 -12.34
N LEU A 119 13.24 3.51 -12.56
CA LEU A 119 12.67 4.16 -13.75
C LEU A 119 13.02 5.65 -13.78
N LYS A 120 13.00 6.33 -12.63
CA LYS A 120 13.38 7.76 -12.55
C LYS A 120 14.80 8.00 -13.06
N ILE A 121 15.75 7.16 -12.64
CA ILE A 121 17.15 7.23 -13.11
C ILE A 121 17.23 6.93 -14.61
N ARG A 122 16.58 5.84 -15.05
CA ARG A 122 16.59 5.40 -16.45
C ARG A 122 16.03 6.44 -17.41
N PHE A 123 14.93 7.09 -17.04
CA PHE A 123 14.25 8.10 -17.86
C PHE A 123 14.70 9.53 -17.56
N GLN A 124 15.73 9.71 -16.70
CA GLN A 124 16.24 11.02 -16.32
C GLN A 124 15.12 11.97 -15.84
N GLY A 125 14.18 11.44 -15.04
CA GLY A 125 13.03 12.17 -14.51
C GLY A 125 11.84 12.32 -15.45
N ARG A 126 11.97 12.02 -16.74
CA ARG A 126 10.90 12.16 -17.73
C ARG A 126 9.77 11.14 -17.52
N TYR A 127 8.62 11.40 -18.15
CA TYR A 127 7.45 10.50 -18.19
C TYR A 127 6.92 10.07 -16.82
N MET A 128 6.87 10.99 -15.85
CA MET A 128 6.54 10.71 -14.45
C MET A 128 5.26 9.88 -14.27
N GLY A 129 4.16 10.24 -14.94
CA GLY A 129 2.90 9.48 -14.87
C GLY A 129 3.03 8.05 -15.41
N GLY A 130 3.75 7.85 -16.52
CA GLY A 130 4.02 6.51 -17.05
C GLY A 130 4.86 5.65 -16.10
N ARG A 131 5.76 6.29 -15.33
CA ARG A 131 6.56 5.59 -14.30
C ARG A 131 5.69 5.15 -13.12
N PHE A 132 4.79 6.01 -12.64
CA PHE A 132 3.82 5.69 -11.57
C PHE A 132 2.90 4.54 -11.98
N LEU A 133 2.36 4.60 -13.20
CA LEU A 133 1.50 3.54 -13.71
C LEU A 133 2.23 2.21 -13.80
N LEU A 134 3.44 2.20 -14.36
CA LEU A 134 4.19 0.96 -14.57
C LEU A 134 4.59 0.32 -13.23
N SER A 135 5.03 1.12 -12.25
CA SER A 135 5.35 0.60 -10.92
C SER A 135 4.10 0.08 -10.21
N THR A 136 2.99 0.83 -10.29
CA THR A 136 1.72 0.46 -9.67
C THR A 136 1.13 -0.80 -10.28
N VAL A 137 1.15 -0.99 -11.61
CA VAL A 137 0.62 -2.21 -12.26
C VAL A 137 1.37 -3.45 -11.78
N ILE A 138 2.70 -3.39 -11.71
CA ILE A 138 3.53 -4.53 -11.28
C ILE A 138 3.29 -4.82 -9.79
N ALA A 139 3.32 -3.78 -8.96
CA ALA A 139 3.16 -3.94 -7.52
C ALA A 139 1.73 -4.31 -7.11
N SER A 140 0.69 -3.71 -7.71
CA SER A 140 -0.71 -4.05 -7.49
C SER A 140 -1.03 -5.49 -7.94
N GLY A 141 -0.40 -5.96 -9.03
CA GLY A 141 -0.52 -7.35 -9.46
C GLY A 141 0.06 -8.32 -8.42
N LEU A 142 1.27 -8.03 -7.92
CA LEU A 142 1.89 -8.82 -6.84
C LEU A 142 1.06 -8.79 -5.57
N ASP A 143 0.56 -7.61 -5.19
CA ASP A 143 -0.28 -7.41 -4.02
C ASP A 143 -1.57 -8.24 -4.12
N SER A 144 -2.32 -8.08 -5.21
CA SER A 144 -3.62 -8.73 -5.40
C SER A 144 -3.49 -10.25 -5.44
N VAL A 145 -2.44 -10.77 -6.07
CA VAL A 145 -2.17 -12.22 -6.09
C VAL A 145 -1.83 -12.71 -4.68
N ALA A 146 -0.85 -12.10 -4.01
CA ALA A 146 -0.43 -12.52 -2.68
C ALA A 146 -1.58 -12.42 -1.67
N PHE A 147 -2.27 -11.28 -1.66
CA PHE A 147 -3.41 -11.02 -0.78
C PHE A 147 -4.55 -12.00 -1.05
N GLY A 148 -5.02 -12.10 -2.30
CA GLY A 148 -6.17 -12.93 -2.63
C GLY A 148 -5.97 -14.39 -2.26
N TYR A 149 -4.81 -14.96 -2.58
CA TYR A 149 -4.49 -16.33 -2.19
C TYR A 149 -4.41 -16.50 -0.66
N ILE A 150 -3.72 -15.63 0.07
CA ILE A 150 -3.58 -15.82 1.52
C ILE A 150 -4.92 -15.59 2.24
N ALA A 151 -5.66 -14.55 1.85
CA ALA A 151 -6.92 -14.14 2.47
C ALA A 151 -8.07 -15.11 2.18
N PHE A 152 -8.20 -15.59 0.93
CA PHE A 152 -9.42 -16.27 0.48
C PHE A 152 -9.24 -17.71 -0.02
N TYR A 153 -8.01 -18.24 -0.10
CA TYR A 153 -7.80 -19.63 -0.50
C TYR A 153 -8.50 -20.60 0.46
N GLY A 154 -9.26 -21.54 -0.10
CA GLY A 154 -10.07 -22.50 0.66
C GLY A 154 -11.38 -21.95 1.25
N LEU A 155 -11.67 -20.64 1.10
CA LEU A 155 -12.95 -20.04 1.50
C LEU A 155 -13.93 -19.90 0.33
N ILE A 156 -13.42 -19.63 -0.87
CA ILE A 156 -14.21 -19.45 -2.10
C ILE A 156 -13.72 -20.39 -3.20
N SER A 157 -14.54 -20.59 -4.23
CA SER A 157 -14.15 -21.41 -5.39
C SER A 157 -12.93 -20.82 -6.10
N GLN A 158 -12.10 -21.68 -6.71
CA GLN A 158 -10.90 -21.25 -7.42
C GLN A 158 -11.21 -20.25 -8.55
N GLN A 159 -12.35 -20.41 -9.22
CA GLN A 159 -12.80 -19.50 -10.27
C GLN A 159 -13.14 -18.11 -9.70
N ASN A 160 -13.89 -18.06 -8.59
CA ASN A 160 -14.24 -16.79 -7.94
C ASN A 160 -12.99 -16.11 -7.36
N LEU A 161 -12.02 -16.89 -6.86
CA LEU A 161 -10.74 -16.37 -6.37
C LEU A 161 -9.95 -15.65 -7.48
N LEU A 162 -9.77 -16.30 -8.62
CA LEU A 162 -9.05 -15.68 -9.74
C LEU A 162 -9.78 -14.45 -10.28
N TYR A 163 -11.12 -14.49 -10.32
CA TYR A 163 -11.93 -13.34 -10.68
C TYR A 163 -11.73 -12.17 -9.71
N LEU A 164 -11.80 -12.44 -8.39
CA LEU A 164 -11.59 -11.44 -7.34
C LEU A 164 -10.19 -10.81 -7.41
N ILE A 165 -9.14 -11.61 -7.62
CA ILE A 165 -7.77 -11.10 -7.78
C ILE A 165 -7.68 -10.17 -9.01
N GLY A 166 -8.33 -10.57 -10.10
CA GLY A 166 -8.39 -9.76 -11.33
C GLY A 166 -9.11 -8.44 -11.11
N THR A 167 -10.28 -8.46 -10.45
CA THR A 167 -11.06 -7.25 -10.17
C THR A 167 -10.36 -6.32 -9.19
N MET A 168 -9.74 -6.84 -8.12
CA MET A 168 -8.92 -6.05 -7.19
C MET A 168 -7.79 -5.31 -7.93
N CYS A 169 -7.02 -6.03 -8.74
CA CYS A 169 -5.92 -5.44 -9.51
C CYS A 169 -6.45 -4.38 -10.49
N PHE A 170 -7.54 -4.69 -11.18
CA PHE A 170 -8.20 -3.77 -12.11
C PHE A 170 -8.63 -2.46 -11.42
N PHE A 171 -9.35 -2.54 -10.30
CA PHE A 171 -9.80 -1.35 -9.58
C PHE A 171 -8.62 -0.52 -9.06
N LYS A 172 -7.59 -1.17 -8.51
CA LYS A 172 -6.38 -0.48 -8.03
C LYS A 172 -5.70 0.31 -9.15
N VAL A 173 -5.50 -0.32 -10.31
CA VAL A 173 -4.88 0.32 -11.48
C VAL A 173 -5.79 1.39 -12.08
N ALA A 174 -7.11 1.16 -12.16
CA ALA A 174 -8.05 2.13 -12.70
C ALA A 174 -8.10 3.41 -11.86
N ILE A 175 -8.16 3.28 -10.53
CA ILE A 175 -8.14 4.43 -9.61
C ILE A 175 -6.81 5.19 -9.72
N GLU A 176 -5.67 4.48 -9.80
CA GLU A 176 -4.36 5.14 -10.03
C GLU A 176 -4.34 5.89 -11.35
N CYS A 177 -4.82 5.30 -12.45
CA CYS A 177 -4.94 5.97 -13.75
C CYS A 177 -5.77 7.26 -13.66
N MET A 178 -6.89 7.22 -12.93
CA MET A 178 -7.75 8.38 -12.72
C MET A 178 -7.10 9.44 -11.83
N GLY A 179 -6.36 9.02 -10.79
CA GLY A 179 -5.65 9.89 -9.86
C GLY A 179 -4.34 10.46 -10.43
N MET A 180 -3.75 9.81 -11.44
CA MET A 180 -2.44 10.15 -11.99
C MET A 180 -2.27 11.62 -12.37
N PRO A 181 -3.22 12.30 -13.05
CA PRO A 181 -3.06 13.72 -13.37
C PRO A 181 -2.87 14.57 -12.12
N PHE A 182 -3.59 14.23 -11.04
CA PHE A 182 -3.48 14.90 -9.75
C PHE A 182 -2.16 14.56 -9.04
N SER A 183 -1.75 13.28 -9.03
CA SER A 183 -0.45 12.84 -8.49
C SER A 183 0.71 13.57 -9.18
N VAL A 184 0.64 13.68 -10.50
CA VAL A 184 1.67 14.34 -11.31
C VAL A 184 1.76 15.82 -10.98
N TYR A 185 0.61 16.50 -10.94
CA TYR A 185 0.54 17.90 -10.55
C TYR A 185 1.11 18.14 -9.14
N LEU A 186 0.72 17.32 -8.16
CA LEU A 186 1.14 17.48 -6.79
C LEU A 186 2.64 17.24 -6.60
N ALA A 187 3.20 16.20 -7.24
CA ALA A 187 4.64 15.97 -7.24
C ALA A 187 5.41 17.17 -7.81
N GLN A 188 5.00 17.70 -8.96
CA GLN A 188 5.68 18.87 -9.54
C GLN A 188 5.59 20.09 -8.63
N LYS A 189 4.42 20.35 -8.04
CA LYS A 189 4.23 21.45 -7.10
C LYS A 189 5.12 21.31 -5.86
N LEU A 190 5.22 20.11 -5.29
CA LEU A 190 6.09 19.81 -4.15
C LEU A 190 7.57 19.98 -4.50
N LYS A 191 8.03 19.45 -5.65
CA LYS A 191 9.41 19.63 -6.11
C LYS A 191 9.79 21.11 -6.21
N ASN A 192 8.90 21.93 -6.77
CA ASN A 192 9.13 23.36 -6.91
C ASN A 192 9.11 24.12 -5.58
N TYR A 193 8.20 23.75 -4.67
CA TYR A 193 8.07 24.41 -3.37
C TYR A 193 9.25 24.10 -2.45
N GLU A 194 9.71 22.84 -2.45
CA GLU A 194 10.77 22.37 -1.57
C GLU A 194 12.17 22.44 -2.20
N LYS A 195 12.28 22.69 -3.50
CA LYS A 195 13.54 22.67 -4.28
C LYS A 195 14.27 21.32 -4.16
N LEU A 196 13.47 20.25 -4.26
CA LEU A 196 13.93 18.88 -4.14
C LEU A 196 13.50 18.08 -5.38
N ASP A 197 14.46 17.43 -6.02
CA ASP A 197 14.25 16.40 -7.02
C ASP A 197 15.34 15.32 -6.87
N VAL A 198 15.11 14.38 -5.93
CA VAL A 198 16.14 13.40 -5.53
C VAL A 198 16.23 12.23 -6.52
N TYR A 199 17.45 11.91 -6.97
CA TYR A 199 17.75 10.73 -7.81
C TYR A 199 18.55 9.68 -7.03
N ASP A 200 18.09 8.43 -7.09
CA ASP A 200 18.67 7.29 -6.35
C ASP A 200 19.91 6.64 -7.03
N ILE A 201 20.86 7.45 -7.49
CA ILE A 201 22.02 7.00 -8.32
C ILE A 201 22.90 5.99 -7.56
N ASP A 202 23.41 6.36 -6.38
CA ASP A 202 24.24 5.51 -5.51
C ASP A 202 23.47 4.97 -4.30
N THR A 203 22.17 4.75 -4.47
CA THR A 203 21.32 4.26 -3.38
C THR A 203 21.44 2.74 -3.24
N LYS A 204 21.79 2.28 -2.03
CA LYS A 204 21.60 0.88 -1.64
C LYS A 204 20.10 0.62 -1.43
N PHE A 205 19.50 -0.13 -2.34
CA PHE A 205 18.08 -0.54 -2.31
C PHE A 205 17.82 -1.68 -1.30
N THR A 206 18.35 -1.53 -0.08
CA THR A 206 18.10 -2.47 1.02
C THR A 206 16.87 -2.02 1.78
N LEU A 207 16.00 -2.95 2.15
CA LEU A 207 14.81 -2.65 2.95
C LEU A 207 15.13 -2.39 4.43
N PHE A 208 16.21 -2.96 4.95
CA PHE A 208 16.52 -2.94 6.40
C PHE A 208 17.28 -1.69 6.89
N SER A 209 17.52 -0.69 6.04
CA SER A 209 18.22 0.53 6.44
C SER A 209 17.25 1.64 6.79
N LEU A 210 17.47 2.36 7.90
CA LEU A 210 16.68 3.54 8.27
C LEU A 210 17.36 4.87 7.90
N LYS A 211 18.53 4.82 7.26
CA LYS A 211 19.25 6.02 6.83
C LYS A 211 18.47 6.73 5.71
N THR A 212 18.21 8.02 5.90
CA THR A 212 17.50 8.89 4.94
C THR A 212 18.41 9.88 4.22
N ASN A 213 19.67 10.02 4.65
CA ASN A 213 20.56 11.05 4.11
C ASN A 213 20.91 10.79 2.64
N TYR A 214 20.82 11.83 1.82
CA TYR A 214 21.28 11.88 0.44
C TYR A 214 22.48 12.82 0.30
N LEU A 215 23.35 12.53 -0.65
CA LEU A 215 24.38 13.47 -1.08
C LEU A 215 23.71 14.62 -1.84
N LEU A 216 24.24 15.84 -1.69
CA LEU A 216 23.71 17.01 -2.41
C LEU A 216 23.71 16.82 -3.93
N SER A 217 24.68 16.07 -4.47
CA SER A 217 24.77 15.69 -5.88
C SER A 217 23.56 14.90 -6.41
N ASN A 218 22.80 14.28 -5.51
CA ASN A 218 21.61 13.51 -5.88
C ASN A 218 20.37 14.39 -5.99
N ASN A 219 20.39 15.62 -5.47
CA ASN A 219 19.31 16.58 -5.64
C ASN A 219 19.53 17.37 -6.95
N ARG A 220 18.52 17.38 -7.82
CA ARG A 220 18.51 18.15 -9.08
C ARG A 220 17.44 19.25 -9.12
N GLY A 221 16.81 19.53 -7.98
CA GLY A 221 15.78 20.56 -7.82
C GLY A 221 16.33 21.94 -7.47
#